data_AF-A0A1G0YM62-F1
#
_entry.id   AF-A0A1G0YM62-F1
#
_cell.length_a   1.000
_cell.length_b   1.000
_cell.length_c   1.000
_cell.angle_alpha   90.00
_cell.angle_beta   90.00
_cell.angle_gamma   90.00
#
_symmetry.space_group_name_H-M   'P 1'
#
loop_
_entity.id
_entity.type
_entity.pdbx_description
1 polymer ?
#
loop_
_entity_poly.entity_id
_entity_poly.type
_entity_poly.pdbx_seq_one_letter_code
_entity_poly.pdbx_strand_id
1 'polypeptide(L)'
;MSNPFDSDSPPTLALVLFEPKPNVLYRLDEAAHRSGVSRRSVLIYCRAGLVRPVLQPPYGVMEFTEEAIHTVRRIDRLRTVHGIDVAWIKTMFDLLDEVERLRAELWFLRNH
;
A
#
# COMPACT_ATOMS: atom_id res chain seq x y z
N MET A 1 -47.49 25.56 -8.11
CA MET A 1 -46.09 25.77 -8.52
C MET A 1 -45.23 25.16 -7.44
N SER A 2 -44.63 24.00 -7.72
CA SER A 2 -43.82 23.22 -6.77
C SER A 2 -42.37 23.26 -7.23
N ASN A 3 -41.45 23.65 -6.35
CA ASN A 3 -40.01 23.54 -6.59
C ASN A 3 -39.55 22.12 -6.18
N PRO A 4 -39.01 21.30 -7.09
CA PRO A 4 -38.52 19.97 -6.75
C PRO A 4 -37.00 19.94 -6.96
N PHE A 5 -36.23 20.56 -6.08
CA PHE A 5 -34.79 20.32 -6.00
C PHE A 5 -34.38 20.30 -4.55
N ASP A 6 -35.02 19.38 -3.82
CA ASP A 6 -34.53 18.90 -2.55
C ASP A 6 -33.65 17.68 -2.82
N SER A 7 -32.38 17.81 -2.42
CA SER A 7 -31.49 16.76 -1.93
C SER A 7 -31.27 15.51 -2.79
N ASP A 8 -30.17 15.50 -3.55
CA ASP A 8 -29.36 14.28 -3.74
C ASP A 8 -27.92 14.66 -4.15
N SER A 9 -27.24 15.40 -3.28
CA SER A 9 -25.78 15.49 -3.39
C SER A 9 -25.22 14.16 -2.90
N PRO A 10 -24.51 13.36 -3.73
CA PRO A 10 -23.94 12.11 -3.28
C PRO A 10 -23.02 12.41 -2.09
N PRO A 11 -22.98 11.55 -1.06
CA PRO A 11 -22.09 11.77 0.07
C PRO A 11 -20.70 11.90 -0.50
N THR A 12 -20.13 13.10 -0.38
CA THR A 12 -18.74 13.38 -0.71
C THR A 12 -17.93 12.27 -0.08
N LEU A 13 -17.30 11.43 -0.91
CA LEU A 13 -16.41 10.36 -0.47
C LEU A 13 -15.23 11.04 0.23
N ALA A 14 -15.42 11.39 1.49
CA ALA A 14 -14.37 11.85 2.36
C ALA A 14 -13.38 10.70 2.43
N LEU A 15 -12.22 10.89 1.82
CA LEU A 15 -11.09 9.99 1.96
C LEU A 15 -10.70 10.04 3.43
N VAL A 16 -11.20 9.09 4.22
CA VAL A 16 -10.79 8.93 5.61
C VAL A 16 -9.31 8.55 5.58
N LEU A 17 -8.49 9.37 6.22
CA LEU A 17 -7.08 9.07 6.40
C LEU A 17 -6.98 7.74 7.15
N PHE A 18 -6.31 6.76 6.55
CA PHE A 18 -6.11 5.46 7.17
C PHE A 18 -5.17 5.62 8.37
N GLU A 19 -5.68 5.44 9.59
CA GLU A 19 -4.89 5.37 10.81
C GLU A 19 -4.59 3.90 11.15
N PRO A 20 -3.38 3.40 10.86
CA PRO A 20 -3.00 2.06 11.25
C PRO A 20 -2.93 1.94 12.78
N LYS A 21 -3.38 0.81 13.33
CA LYS A 21 -3.12 0.49 14.74
C LYS A 21 -1.62 0.26 14.90
N PRO A 22 -0.90 1.13 15.64
CA PRO A 22 0.54 0.95 15.78
C PRO A 22 0.83 -0.34 16.55
N ASN A 23 1.80 -1.12 16.08
CA ASN A 23 2.36 -2.34 16.71
C ASN A 23 1.59 -3.66 16.60
N VAL A 24 0.57 -3.80 15.74
CA VAL A 24 0.03 -5.14 15.45
C VAL A 24 0.77 -5.77 14.27
N LEU A 25 1.34 -6.95 14.51
CA LEU A 25 2.03 -7.74 13.50
C LEU A 25 1.18 -8.95 13.08
N TYR A 26 1.12 -9.17 11.78
CA TYR A 26 0.32 -10.22 11.16
C TYR A 26 1.21 -11.23 10.44
N ARG A 27 0.99 -12.52 10.71
CA ARG A 27 1.67 -13.59 9.98
C ARG A 27 1.22 -13.62 8.52
N LEU A 28 1.99 -14.28 7.66
CA LEU A 28 1.68 -14.41 6.23
C LEU A 28 0.25 -14.90 5.93
N ASP A 29 -0.30 -15.82 6.74
CA ASP A 29 -1.67 -16.36 6.54
C ASP A 29 -2.71 -15.26 6.75
N GLU A 30 -2.55 -14.51 7.84
CA GLU A 30 -3.44 -13.44 8.23
C GLU A 30 -3.30 -12.24 7.28
N ALA A 31 -2.07 -11.90 6.86
CA ALA A 31 -1.81 -10.88 5.87
C ALA A 31 -2.45 -11.20 4.51
N ALA A 32 -2.38 -12.46 4.06
CA ALA A 32 -3.03 -12.93 2.84
C ALA A 32 -4.56 -12.84 2.95
N HIS A 33 -5.12 -13.31 4.06
CA HIS A 33 -6.57 -13.24 4.30
C HIS A 33 -7.08 -11.79 4.33
N ARG A 34 -6.40 -10.91 5.07
CA ARG A 34 -6.77 -9.48 5.19
C ARG A 34 -6.60 -8.72 3.89
N SER A 35 -5.53 -8.96 3.15
CA SER A 35 -5.33 -8.29 1.86
C SER A 35 -6.28 -8.79 0.77
N GLY A 36 -6.83 -10.00 0.92
CA GLY A 36 -7.59 -10.70 -0.14
C GLY A 36 -6.69 -11.28 -1.22
N VAL A 37 -5.38 -11.38 -0.97
CA VAL A 37 -4.35 -11.76 -1.93
C VAL A 37 -3.79 -13.12 -1.54
N SER A 38 -3.52 -13.99 -2.53
CA SER A 38 -2.96 -15.32 -2.25
C SER A 38 -1.58 -15.24 -1.55
N ARG A 39 -1.28 -16.18 -0.65
CA ARG A 39 0.04 -16.29 0.02
C ARG A 39 1.21 -16.25 -0.97
N ARG A 40 1.04 -16.93 -2.12
CA ARG A 40 2.04 -16.98 -3.19
C ARG A 40 2.32 -15.59 -3.76
N SER A 41 1.28 -14.80 -4.06
CA SER A 41 1.43 -13.43 -4.56
C SER A 41 2.12 -12.53 -3.53
N VAL A 42 1.74 -12.62 -2.25
CA VAL A 42 2.40 -11.86 -1.18
C VAL A 42 3.90 -12.15 -1.14
N LEU A 43 4.29 -13.42 -1.20
CA LEU A 43 5.70 -13.81 -1.24
C LEU A 43 6.44 -13.33 -2.50
N ILE A 44 5.77 -13.27 -3.65
CA ILE A 44 6.34 -12.68 -4.87
C ILE A 44 6.61 -11.20 -4.67
N TYR A 45 5.67 -10.45 -4.09
CA TYR A 45 5.86 -9.03 -3.81
C TYR A 45 6.98 -8.79 -2.78
N CYS A 46 7.11 -9.66 -1.77
CA CYS A 46 8.25 -9.62 -0.84
C CYS A 46 9.59 -9.86 -1.54
N ARG A 47 9.67 -10.90 -2.38
CA ARG A 47 10.91 -11.20 -3.14
C ARG A 47 11.27 -10.09 -4.14
N ALA A 48 10.26 -9.42 -4.69
CA ALA A 48 10.46 -8.27 -5.55
C ALA A 48 10.93 -7.02 -4.76
N GLY A 49 10.79 -7.00 -3.43
CA GLY A 49 11.12 -5.86 -2.58
C GLY A 49 10.02 -4.79 -2.51
N LEU A 50 8.85 -5.06 -3.11
CA LEU A 50 7.69 -4.17 -3.13
C LEU A 50 6.99 -4.07 -1.77
N VAL A 51 7.12 -5.12 -0.95
CA VAL A 51 6.57 -5.19 0.40
C VAL A 51 7.65 -5.75 1.29
N ARG A 52 7.96 -5.05 2.38
CA ARG A 52 8.96 -5.52 3.34
C ARG A 52 8.25 -6.03 4.59
N PRO A 53 8.41 -7.32 4.94
CA PRO A 53 7.98 -7.79 6.25
C PRO A 53 8.91 -7.24 7.33
N VAL A 54 8.38 -7.12 8.55
CA VAL A 54 9.14 -6.66 9.74
C VAL A 54 10.14 -7.72 10.18
N LEU A 55 9.75 -8.99 10.09
CA LEU A 55 10.59 -10.15 10.39
C LEU A 55 10.65 -11.05 9.15
N GLN A 56 11.82 -11.60 8.87
CA GLN A 56 12.02 -12.55 7.77
C GLN A 56 13.02 -13.66 8.14
N PRO A 57 12.86 -14.88 7.60
CA PRO A 57 13.85 -15.95 7.76
C PRO A 57 15.25 -15.52 7.31
N PRO A 58 16.33 -16.00 7.96
CA PRO A 58 16.39 -17.09 8.94
C PRO A 58 16.04 -16.71 10.39
N TYR A 59 15.75 -15.43 10.66
CA TYR A 59 15.65 -14.89 12.02
C TYR A 59 14.24 -14.92 12.63
N GLY A 60 13.24 -15.43 11.92
CA GLY A 60 11.87 -15.54 12.43
C GLY A 60 10.81 -15.89 11.37
N VAL A 61 9.56 -15.97 11.82
CA VAL A 61 8.38 -16.12 10.95
C VAL A 61 8.10 -14.77 10.26
N MET A 62 7.67 -14.81 9.01
CA MET A 62 7.36 -13.60 8.26
C MET A 62 6.15 -12.87 8.85
N GLU A 63 6.38 -11.63 9.28
CA GLU A 63 5.37 -10.78 9.92
C GLU A 63 5.24 -9.43 9.24
N PHE A 64 4.01 -8.94 9.15
CA PHE A 64 3.63 -7.76 8.37
C PHE A 64 2.89 -6.77 9.25
N THR A 65 3.16 -5.48 9.06
CA THR A 65 2.32 -4.43 9.61
C THR A 65 1.06 -4.26 8.77
N GLU A 66 0.08 -3.51 9.29
CA GLU A 66 -1.14 -3.20 8.53
C GLU A 66 -0.84 -2.34 7.28
N GLU A 67 0.16 -1.46 7.32
CA GLU A 67 0.60 -0.67 6.15
C GLU A 67 1.18 -1.57 5.06
N ALA A 68 1.94 -2.61 5.44
CA ALA A 68 2.45 -3.60 4.50
C ALA A 68 1.28 -4.38 3.84
N ILE A 69 0.26 -4.76 4.62
CA ILE A 69 -0.96 -5.40 4.10
C ILE A 69 -1.72 -4.48 3.13
N HIS A 70 -1.84 -3.19 3.47
CA HIS A 70 -2.46 -2.20 2.59
C HIS A 70 -1.69 -2.08 1.27
N THR A 71 -0.35 -2.08 1.35
CA THR A 71 0.53 -2.04 0.17
C THR A 71 0.36 -3.26 -0.71
N VAL A 72 0.30 -4.47 -0.11
CA VAL A 72 -0.02 -5.72 -0.82
C VAL A 72 -1.33 -5.59 -1.61
N ARG A 73 -2.40 -5.10 -0.96
CA ARG A 73 -3.71 -4.94 -1.59
C ARG A 73 -3.66 -3.95 -2.76
N ARG A 74 -2.92 -2.84 -2.61
CA ARG A 74 -2.78 -1.83 -3.66
C ARG A 74 -2.03 -2.38 -4.87
N ILE A 75 -0.92 -3.09 -4.66
CA ILE A 75 -0.14 -3.73 -5.74
C ILE A 75 -1.00 -4.75 -6.48
N ASP A 76 -1.72 -5.61 -5.74
CA ASP A 76 -2.52 -6.66 -6.35
C ASP A 76 -3.69 -6.10 -7.18
N ARG A 77 -4.32 -5.02 -6.72
CA ARG A 77 -5.31 -4.27 -7.52
C ARG A 77 -4.70 -3.71 -8.80
N LEU A 78 -3.52 -3.09 -8.72
CA LEU A 78 -2.83 -2.57 -9.91
C LEU A 78 -2.53 -3.68 -10.93
N ARG A 79 -2.07 -4.83 -10.44
CA ARG A 79 -1.78 -6.00 -11.28
C ARG A 79 -3.05 -6.59 -11.91
N THR A 80 -4.09 -6.80 -11.13
CA THR A 80 -5.31 -7.53 -11.56
C THR A 80 -6.25 -6.67 -12.39
N VAL A 81 -6.40 -5.38 -12.06
CA VAL A 81 -7.33 -4.48 -12.75
C VAL A 81 -6.71 -3.88 -14.01
N HIS A 82 -5.40 -3.60 -13.99
CA HIS A 82 -4.73 -2.93 -15.11
C HIS A 82 -3.77 -3.82 -15.91
N GLY A 83 -3.63 -5.10 -15.54
CA GLY A 83 -2.76 -6.05 -16.24
C GLY A 83 -1.28 -5.70 -16.16
N ILE A 84 -0.89 -4.87 -15.19
CA ILE A 84 0.45 -4.31 -15.08
C ILE A 84 1.41 -5.37 -14.52
N ASP A 85 2.55 -5.54 -15.18
CA ASP A 85 3.60 -6.45 -14.75
C ASP A 85 4.27 -6.01 -13.44
N VAL A 86 4.66 -6.98 -12.62
CA VAL A 86 5.29 -6.76 -11.31
C VAL A 86 6.61 -6.01 -11.45
N ALA A 87 7.38 -6.24 -12.52
CA ALA A 87 8.61 -5.50 -12.75
C ALA A 87 8.34 -4.01 -13.01
N TRP A 88 7.30 -3.70 -13.80
CA TRP A 88 6.89 -2.32 -14.06
C TRP A 88 6.40 -1.62 -12.79
N ILE A 89 5.59 -2.31 -11.96
CA ILE A 89 5.15 -1.78 -10.67
C ILE A 89 6.37 -1.44 -9.81
N LYS A 90 7.36 -2.34 -9.75
CA LYS A 90 8.59 -2.09 -9.00
C LYS A 90 9.33 -0.85 -9.48
N THR A 91 9.56 -0.74 -10.78
CA THR A 91 10.24 0.45 -11.35
C THR A 91 9.50 1.73 -11.01
N MET A 92 8.16 1.74 -11.06
CA MET A 92 7.38 2.92 -10.69
C MET A 92 7.52 3.26 -9.20
N PHE A 93 7.47 2.26 -8.31
CA PHE A 93 7.64 2.48 -6.87
C PHE A 93 9.05 2.99 -6.54
N ASP A 94 10.09 2.37 -7.11
CA ASP A 94 11.48 2.81 -6.92
C ASP A 94 11.69 4.27 -7.36
N LEU A 95 11.06 4.69 -8.47
CA LEU A 95 11.09 6.07 -8.95
C LEU A 95 10.34 7.04 -8.02
N LEU A 96 9.21 6.63 -7.45
CA LEU A 96 8.45 7.46 -6.51
C LEU A 96 9.23 7.66 -5.20
N ASP A 97 9.87 6.61 -4.69
CA ASP A 97 10.73 6.69 -3.51
C ASP A 97 11.92 7.63 -3.76
N GLU A 98 12.51 7.56 -4.95
CA GLU A 98 13.60 8.46 -5.35
C GLU A 98 13.13 9.93 -5.44
N VAL A 99 11.95 10.19 -6.00
CA VAL A 99 11.37 11.54 -6.04
C VAL A 99 11.14 12.07 -4.63
N GLU A 100 10.65 11.24 -3.72
CA GLU A 100 10.40 11.66 -2.34
C GLU A 100 11.71 11.95 -1.59
N ARG A 101 12.76 11.14 -1.82
CA ARG A 101 14.11 11.42 -1.34
C ARG A 101 14.63 12.77 -1.83
N LEU A 102 14.55 13.02 -3.14
CA LEU A 102 15.03 14.26 -3.75
C LEU A 102 14.27 15.49 -3.22
N ARG A 103 12.95 15.36 -2.99
CA ARG A 103 12.15 16.42 -2.38
C ARG A 103 12.60 16.71 -0.94
N ALA A 104 12.88 15.67 -0.16
CA ALA A 104 13.38 15.82 1.20
C ALA A 104 14.76 16.53 1.22
N GLU A 105 15.65 16.19 0.28
CA GLU A 105 16.95 16.86 0.12
C GLU A 105 16.81 18.35 -0.25
N LEU A 106 15.94 18.67 -1.21
CA LEU A 106 15.67 20.07 -1.58
C LEU A 106 15.06 20.87 -0.42
N TRP A 107 14.19 20.24 0.37
CA TRP A 107 13.61 20.87 1.55
C TRP A 107 14.68 21.13 2.62
N PHE A 108 15.60 20.18 2.83
CA PHE A 108 16.74 20.36 3.74
C PHE A 108 17.65 21.51 3.30
N LEU A 109 18.01 21.57 2.01
CA LEU A 109 18.88 22.62 1.47
C LEU A 109 18.24 24.01 1.47
N ARG A 110 16.91 24.10 1.38
CA ARG A 110 16.20 25.38 1.37
C ARG A 110 15.97 25.96 2.77
N ASN A 111 15.96 25.12 3.81
CA ASN A 111 15.70 25.52 5.19
C ASN A 111 16.97 25.63 6.06
N HIS A 112 18.14 25.56 5.42
CA HIS A 112 19.45 25.90 5.96
C HIS A 112 20.03 27.11 5.22
#